data_AF-A0A942CA38-F1
#
_entry.id   AF-A0A942CA38-F1
#
_cell.length_a   1.000
_cell.length_b   1.000
_cell.length_c   1.000
_cell.angle_alpha   90.00
_cell.angle_beta   90.00
_cell.angle_gamma   90.00
#
_symmetry.space_group_name_H-M   'P 1'
#
loop_
_entity.id
_entity.type
_entity.pdbx_description
1 polymer ?
#
loop_
_entity_poly.entity_id
_entity_poly.type
_entity_poly.pdbx_seq_one_letter_code
_entity_poly.pdbx_strand_id
1 'polypeptide(L)'
;MVEIQAIFADGKMIDLHGLARVPSIRQRLTFNFAGLSFAIPERVQFRYRLDGFDRNWNDAVSTREATYTNLGPGSYRFRVLASNSDGFWQTWGGRLLGVMTLFFALLAAYRFRLRQVARQMNLLFEERLAERTRIAQDLQDTLLQGCISASMQLHVAVELPEDSTAKPLLSRVVQLMGQVIEEGRSAVRAYLRKRDGTYQLVGVERSNPLQ
;
A
#
# COMPACT_ATOMS: atom_id res chain seq x y z
N MET A 1 -30.06 24.80 21.12
CA MET A 1 -30.40 25.72 22.22
C MET A 1 -31.07 24.90 23.31
N VAL A 2 -30.74 25.12 24.60
CA VAL A 2 -31.33 24.38 25.73
C VAL A 2 -32.13 25.35 26.58
N GLU A 3 -33.34 24.94 26.96
CA GLU A 3 -34.24 25.71 27.79
C GLU A 3 -34.65 24.90 29.02
N ILE A 4 -34.65 25.55 30.19
CA ILE A 4 -35.14 24.96 31.43
C ILE A 4 -36.65 25.16 31.46
N GLN A 5 -37.41 24.05 31.46
CA GLN A 5 -38.86 24.09 31.37
C GLN A 5 -39.53 24.24 32.74
N ALA A 6 -38.99 23.55 33.75
CA ALA A 6 -39.56 23.55 35.09
C ALA A 6 -38.50 23.19 36.13
N ILE A 7 -38.65 23.76 37.32
CA ILE A 7 -37.91 23.36 38.52
C ILE A 7 -38.94 22.91 39.56
N PHE A 8 -38.71 21.74 40.15
CA PHE A 8 -39.52 21.22 41.25
C PHE A 8 -38.69 21.16 42.52
N ALA A 9 -39.25 21.63 43.63
CA ALA A 9 -38.74 21.40 44.98
C ALA A 9 -39.71 20.53 45.76
N ASP A 10 -39.27 19.35 46.20
CA ASP A 10 -40.10 18.34 46.89
C ASP A 10 -41.43 18.05 46.16
N GLY A 11 -41.39 18.07 44.83
CA GLY A 11 -42.55 17.83 43.96
C GLY A 11 -43.42 19.06 43.67
N LYS A 12 -43.16 20.22 44.30
CA LYS A 12 -43.88 21.48 44.02
C LYS A 12 -43.12 22.31 43.00
N MET A 13 -43.83 22.76 41.95
CA MET A 13 -43.25 23.61 40.90
C MET A 13 -42.87 24.99 41.46
N ILE A 14 -41.66 25.43 41.14
CA ILE A 14 -41.14 26.76 41.46
C ILE A 14 -41.16 27.61 40.20
N ASP A 15 -41.66 28.83 40.32
CA ASP A 15 -41.69 29.80 39.22
C ASP A 15 -40.27 30.25 38.85
N LEU A 16 -39.95 30.14 37.55
CA LEU A 16 -38.62 30.34 36.95
C LEU A 16 -38.35 31.80 36.57
N HIS A 17 -39.33 32.70 36.73
CA HIS A 17 -39.24 34.09 36.27
C HIS A 17 -38.39 35.04 37.16
N GLY A 18 -37.71 34.54 38.20
CA GLY A 18 -36.83 35.34 39.06
C GLY A 18 -35.77 34.52 39.79
N LEU A 19 -34.87 35.19 40.54
CA LEU A 19 -33.93 34.57 41.49
C LEU A 19 -34.73 33.76 42.52
N ALA A 20 -35.05 32.51 42.19
CA ALA A 20 -35.89 31.63 42.98
C ALA A 20 -35.20 31.34 44.32
N ARG A 21 -35.57 32.09 45.36
CA ARG A 21 -35.12 31.84 46.73
C ARG A 21 -35.99 30.75 47.32
N VAL A 22 -35.48 29.53 47.31
CA VAL A 22 -36.16 28.37 47.84
C VAL A 22 -35.91 28.28 49.36
N PRO A 23 -36.94 28.07 50.21
CA PRO A 23 -36.75 27.94 51.65
C PRO A 23 -35.83 26.77 52.02
N SER A 24 -34.85 27.03 52.90
CA SER A 24 -33.67 26.19 53.11
C SER A 24 -33.85 25.06 54.14
N ILE A 25 -34.62 24.01 53.82
CA ILE A 25 -34.63 22.76 54.59
C ILE A 25 -34.55 21.57 53.62
N ARG A 26 -33.39 20.92 53.52
CA ARG A 26 -33.09 19.64 52.80
C ARG A 26 -34.14 19.22 51.77
N GLN A 27 -34.13 19.85 50.61
CA GLN A 27 -35.11 19.59 49.56
C GLN A 27 -34.53 18.72 48.44
N ARG A 28 -35.40 17.95 47.80
CA ARG A 28 -35.15 17.35 46.49
C ARG A 28 -35.43 18.40 45.42
N LEU A 29 -34.40 18.77 44.67
CA LEU A 29 -34.55 19.63 43.50
C LEU A 29 -34.50 18.80 42.22
N THR A 30 -35.53 18.92 41.40
CA THR A 30 -35.63 18.29 40.10
C THR A 30 -35.70 19.36 39.02
N PHE A 31 -34.76 19.30 38.08
CA PHE A 31 -34.64 20.22 36.96
C PHE A 31 -35.07 19.51 35.68
N ASN A 32 -36.13 20.02 35.05
CA ASN A 32 -36.60 19.56 33.75
C ASN A 32 -36.11 20.52 32.65
N PHE A 33 -35.47 19.98 31.63
CA PHE A 33 -34.89 20.76 30.55
C PHE A 33 -35.15 20.10 29.20
N ALA A 34 -35.34 20.93 28.17
CA ALA A 34 -35.49 20.48 26.81
C ALA A 34 -34.42 21.10 25.92
N GLY A 35 -33.84 20.29 25.03
CA GLY A 35 -33.01 20.78 23.94
C GLY A 35 -33.84 20.87 22.67
N LEU A 36 -33.87 22.04 22.03
CA LEU A 36 -34.35 22.14 20.65
C LEU A 36 -33.32 21.47 19.74
N SER A 37 -33.68 20.32 19.17
CA SER A 37 -32.97 19.71 18.06
C SER A 37 -33.96 19.36 16.96
N PHE A 38 -33.81 20.02 15.82
CA PHE A 38 -34.72 19.89 14.67
C PHE A 38 -34.48 18.62 13.84
N ALA A 39 -33.33 17.94 14.03
CA ALA A 39 -32.93 16.81 13.20
C ALA A 39 -33.40 15.47 13.78
N ILE A 40 -33.04 15.13 15.03
CA ILE A 40 -33.43 13.87 15.69
C ILE A 40 -33.50 14.11 17.22
N PRO A 41 -34.68 14.40 17.79
CA PRO A 41 -34.84 14.76 19.21
C PRO A 41 -34.39 13.68 20.21
N GLU A 42 -34.38 12.42 19.78
CA GLU A 42 -34.05 11.22 20.59
C GLU A 42 -32.53 10.97 20.71
N ARG A 43 -31.72 11.61 19.85
CA ARG A 43 -30.26 11.48 19.81
C ARG A 43 -29.53 12.64 20.51
N VAL A 44 -30.28 13.52 21.15
CA VAL A 44 -29.69 14.61 21.93
C VAL A 44 -29.22 14.03 23.27
N GLN A 45 -27.92 14.14 23.52
CA GLN A 45 -27.36 13.83 24.82
C GLN A 45 -27.17 15.12 25.62
N PHE A 46 -27.49 15.05 26.89
CA PHE A 46 -27.37 16.16 27.82
C PHE A 46 -26.25 15.88 28.81
N ARG A 47 -25.46 16.91 29.09
CA ARG A 47 -24.54 16.94 30.23
C ARG A 47 -24.95 18.09 31.12
N TYR A 48 -25.07 17.83 32.41
CA TYR A 48 -25.42 18.85 33.38
C TYR A 48 -24.48 18.80 34.58
N ARG A 49 -24.41 19.93 35.28
CA ARG A 49 -23.73 20.05 36.56
C ARG A 49 -24.40 21.11 37.42
N LEU A 50 -24.29 20.93 38.73
CA LEU A 50 -24.72 21.89 39.72
C LEU A 50 -23.48 22.50 40.40
N ASP A 51 -23.16 23.75 40.06
CA ASP A 51 -22.04 24.45 40.71
C ASP A 51 -22.33 24.63 42.19
N GLY A 52 -21.36 24.28 43.03
CA GLY A 52 -21.52 24.23 44.49
C GLY A 52 -21.86 22.83 45.02
N PHE A 53 -22.13 21.85 44.16
CA PHE A 53 -22.35 20.46 44.52
C PHE A 53 -21.46 19.50 43.70
N ASP A 54 -21.48 19.62 42.36
CA ASP A 54 -20.68 18.79 41.47
C ASP A 54 -19.28 19.39 41.23
N ARG A 55 -18.25 18.53 41.18
CA ARG A 55 -16.88 18.92 40.78
C ARG A 55 -16.69 18.95 39.27
N ASN A 56 -17.30 18.01 38.55
CA ASN A 56 -17.17 17.82 37.11
C ASN A 56 -18.55 17.74 36.44
N TRP A 57 -18.58 17.77 35.11
CA TRP A 57 -19.79 17.47 34.35
C TRP A 57 -20.19 16.01 34.54
N ASN A 58 -21.49 15.74 34.68
CA ASN A 58 -22.02 14.39 34.63
C ASN A 58 -21.86 13.77 33.23
N ASP A 59 -21.94 12.45 33.18
CA ASP A 59 -21.93 11.69 31.94
C ASP A 59 -23.07 12.11 31.01
N ALA A 60 -22.88 11.86 29.73
CA ALA A 60 -23.84 12.20 28.71
C ALA A 60 -25.08 11.29 28.83
N VAL A 61 -26.21 11.86 29.26
CA VAL A 61 -27.46 11.13 29.44
C VAL A 61 -28.51 11.58 28.43
N SER A 62 -29.39 10.66 28.03
CA SER A 62 -30.53 10.98 27.16
C SER A 62 -31.76 11.46 27.95
N THR A 63 -31.71 11.37 29.29
CA THR A 63 -32.78 11.86 30.17
C THR A 63 -32.82 13.38 30.20
N ARG A 64 -34.03 13.93 30.23
CA ARG A 64 -34.34 15.37 30.24
C ARG A 64 -34.61 15.91 31.64
N GLU A 65 -34.15 15.17 32.64
CA GLU A 65 -34.42 15.37 34.06
C GLU A 65 -33.12 15.16 34.85
N ALA A 66 -32.81 16.10 35.74
CA ALA A 66 -31.72 15.99 36.70
C ALA A 66 -32.27 16.17 38.12
N THR A 67 -32.04 15.19 38.99
CA THR A 67 -32.51 15.23 40.39
C THR A 67 -31.33 15.31 41.35
N TYR A 68 -31.35 16.31 42.22
CA TYR A 68 -30.40 16.50 43.31
C TYR A 68 -31.15 16.41 44.64
N THR A 69 -30.60 15.66 45.60
CA THR A 69 -31.20 15.46 46.92
C THR A 69 -30.28 15.99 48.01
N ASN A 70 -30.89 16.32 49.16
CA ASN A 70 -30.16 16.70 50.38
C ASN A 70 -29.22 17.92 50.19
N LEU A 71 -29.65 18.90 49.38
CA LEU A 71 -28.91 20.14 49.18
C LEU A 71 -28.98 21.00 50.44
N GLY A 72 -27.82 21.42 50.94
CA GLY A 72 -27.69 22.33 52.07
C GLY A 72 -28.04 23.77 51.71
N PRO A 73 -28.09 24.68 52.69
CA PRO A 73 -28.22 26.11 52.41
C PRO A 73 -26.99 26.61 51.63
N GLY A 74 -27.21 27.24 50.48
CA GLY A 74 -26.12 27.72 49.63
C GLY A 74 -26.61 28.38 48.34
N SER A 75 -25.69 28.97 47.59
CA SER A 75 -25.95 29.48 46.24
C SER A 75 -25.51 28.44 45.23
N TYR A 76 -26.46 27.90 44.47
CA TYR A 76 -26.18 26.90 43.44
C TYR A 76 -26.49 27.45 42.05
N ARG A 77 -25.70 27.02 41.07
CA ARG A 77 -25.95 27.35 39.66
C ARG A 77 -26.04 26.07 38.84
N PHE A 78 -27.24 25.79 38.36
CA PHE A 78 -27.47 24.68 37.43
C PHE A 78 -26.97 25.07 36.04
N ARG A 79 -26.13 24.23 35.44
CA ARG A 79 -25.65 24.38 34.06
C ARG A 79 -25.98 23.12 33.29
N VAL A 80 -26.56 23.29 32.11
CA VAL A 80 -26.90 22.20 31.20
C VAL A 80 -26.38 22.50 29.80
N LEU A 81 -25.82 21.47 29.16
CA LEU A 81 -25.36 21.47 27.79
C LEU A 81 -26.08 20.36 27.05
N ALA A 82 -26.60 20.66 25.86
CA ALA A 82 -27.05 19.67 24.91
C ALA A 82 -25.99 19.51 23.83
N SER A 83 -25.59 18.28 23.59
CA SER A 83 -24.85 17.91 22.39
C SER A 83 -25.78 17.02 21.56
N ASN A 84 -26.02 17.38 20.30
CA ASN A 84 -26.48 16.37 19.36
C ASN A 84 -25.37 15.30 19.33
N SER A 85 -25.73 14.03 19.46
CA SER A 85 -24.81 12.94 19.13
C SER A 85 -24.60 12.85 17.61
N ASP A 86 -24.49 13.98 16.93
CA ASP A 86 -24.21 14.08 15.50
C ASP A 86 -22.76 13.72 15.30
N GLY A 87 -22.48 12.42 15.28
CA GLY A 87 -21.42 11.83 14.48
C GLY A 87 -20.00 12.35 14.72
N PHE A 88 -19.72 13.10 15.79
CA PHE A 88 -18.37 13.61 16.03
C PHE A 88 -17.40 12.47 16.34
N TRP A 89 -17.91 11.30 16.75
CA TRP A 89 -17.17 10.02 16.85
C TRP A 89 -17.10 9.22 15.55
N GLN A 90 -17.65 9.73 14.44
CA GLN A 90 -17.08 9.53 13.11
C GLN A 90 -15.93 10.53 12.87
N THR A 91 -15.25 10.89 13.98
CA THR A 91 -13.95 11.52 14.10
C THR A 91 -13.06 11.02 12.98
N TRP A 92 -12.63 11.92 12.11
CA TRP A 92 -11.46 11.89 11.24
C TRP A 92 -10.73 10.56 11.03
N GLY A 93 -10.31 9.86 12.09
CA GLY A 93 -9.76 8.50 12.07
C GLY A 93 -10.56 7.49 11.22
N GLY A 94 -11.89 7.46 11.31
CA GLY A 94 -12.70 6.53 10.50
C GLY A 94 -12.62 6.80 8.99
N ARG A 95 -12.67 8.09 8.61
CA ARG A 95 -12.54 8.51 7.20
C ARG A 95 -11.11 8.32 6.68
N LEU A 96 -10.11 8.62 7.50
CA LEU A 96 -8.70 8.42 7.16
C LEU A 96 -8.38 6.94 6.96
N LEU A 97 -8.89 6.05 7.82
CA LEU A 97 -8.75 4.60 7.63
C LEU A 97 -9.38 4.13 6.32
N GLY A 98 -10.56 4.66 5.96
CA GLY A 98 -11.21 4.37 4.69
C GLY A 98 -10.35 4.80 3.49
N VAL A 99 -9.84 6.04 3.51
CA VAL A 99 -8.97 6.57 2.45
C VAL A 99 -7.65 5.78 2.36
N MET A 100 -7.03 5.46 3.50
CA MET A 100 -5.81 4.66 3.54
C MET A 100 -6.05 3.24 2.99
N THR A 101 -7.16 2.60 3.35
CA THR A 101 -7.53 1.28 2.84
C THR A 101 -7.71 1.33 1.32
N LEU A 102 -8.38 2.36 0.81
CA LEU A 102 -8.57 2.56 -0.64
C LEU A 102 -7.25 2.84 -1.35
N PHE A 103 -6.36 3.64 -0.76
CA PHE A 103 -5.03 3.94 -1.29
C PHE A 103 -4.13 2.70 -1.34
N PHE A 104 -4.09 1.90 -0.27
CA PHE A 104 -3.35 0.63 -0.25
C PHE A 104 -3.92 -0.38 -1.24
N ALA A 105 -5.25 -0.47 -1.38
CA ALA A 105 -5.88 -1.32 -2.38
C ALA A 105 -5.51 -0.91 -3.81
N LEU A 106 -5.51 0.39 -4.11
CA LEU A 106 -5.08 0.93 -5.41
C LEU A 106 -3.59 0.68 -5.68
N LEU A 107 -2.72 0.89 -4.68
CA LEU A 107 -1.29 0.58 -4.79
C LEU A 107 -1.05 -0.92 -5.01
N ALA A 108 -1.76 -1.79 -4.31
CA ALA A 108 -1.67 -3.24 -4.48
C ALA A 108 -2.14 -3.65 -5.88
N ALA A 109 -3.25 -3.09 -6.36
CA ALA A 109 -3.75 -3.31 -7.72
C ALA A 109 -2.76 -2.81 -8.78
N TYR A 110 -2.15 -1.64 -8.57
CA TYR A 110 -1.11 -1.10 -9.46
C TYR A 110 0.15 -1.97 -9.47
N ARG A 111 0.65 -2.39 -8.30
CA ARG A 111 1.78 -3.33 -8.18
C ARG A 111 1.45 -4.67 -8.84
N PHE A 112 0.23 -5.16 -8.67
CA PHE A 112 -0.23 -6.39 -9.30
C PHE A 112 -0.29 -6.25 -10.82
N ARG A 113 -0.84 -5.15 -11.34
CA ARG A 113 -0.82 -4.82 -12.77
C ARG A 113 0.60 -4.74 -13.33
N LEU A 114 1.52 -4.07 -12.63
CA LEU A 114 2.94 -4.02 -13.03
C LEU A 114 3.58 -5.41 -13.05
N ARG A 115 3.32 -6.25 -12.04
CA ARG A 115 3.79 -7.65 -12.02
C ARG A 115 3.15 -8.48 -13.14
N GLN A 116 1.88 -8.25 -13.44
CA GLN A 116 1.16 -8.97 -14.49
C GLN A 116 1.70 -8.61 -15.88
N VAL A 117 1.95 -7.33 -16.14
CA VAL A 117 2.55 -6.85 -17.38
C VAL A 117 4.00 -7.34 -17.51
N ALA A 118 4.78 -7.29 -16.42
CA ALA A 118 6.13 -7.86 -16.41
C ALA A 118 6.15 -9.37 -16.69
N ARG A 119 5.16 -10.13 -16.19
CA ARG A 119 5.03 -11.56 -16.53
C ARG A 119 4.73 -11.78 -18.01
N GLN A 120 3.88 -10.96 -18.61
CA GLN A 120 3.58 -11.05 -20.06
C GLN A 120 4.79 -10.69 -20.92
N MET A 121 5.56 -9.68 -20.50
CA MET A 121 6.82 -9.33 -21.15
C MET A 121 7.82 -10.48 -21.08
N ASN A 122 8.03 -11.07 -19.91
CA ASN A 122 9.00 -12.16 -19.76
C ASN A 122 8.68 -13.37 -20.64
N LEU A 123 7.41 -13.75 -20.80
CA LEU A 123 7.03 -14.91 -21.63
C LEU A 123 7.24 -14.66 -23.13
N LEU A 124 6.87 -13.48 -23.61
CA LEU A 124 7.05 -13.11 -25.02
C LEU A 124 8.52 -12.83 -25.36
N PHE A 125 9.31 -12.33 -24.39
CA PHE A 125 10.75 -12.18 -24.55
C PHE A 125 11.48 -13.52 -24.50
N GLU A 126 11.08 -14.45 -23.62
CA GLU A 126 11.60 -15.83 -23.59
C GLU A 126 11.42 -16.53 -24.94
N GLU A 127 10.25 -16.39 -25.59
CA GLU A 127 10.02 -16.94 -26.93
C GLU A 127 10.99 -16.34 -27.97
N ARG A 128 11.17 -15.01 -27.98
CA ARG A 128 12.12 -14.35 -28.91
C ARG A 128 13.59 -14.59 -28.58
N LEU A 129 13.91 -14.92 -27.33
CA LEU A 129 15.27 -15.24 -26.88
C LEU A 129 15.63 -16.67 -27.27
N ALA A 130 14.72 -17.62 -27.04
CA ALA A 130 14.86 -19.03 -27.39
C ALA A 130 14.94 -19.24 -28.92
N GLU A 131 14.16 -18.48 -29.69
CA GLU A 131 14.21 -18.57 -31.15
C GLU A 131 15.56 -18.08 -31.71
N ARG A 132 16.15 -17.04 -31.12
CA ARG A 132 17.46 -16.50 -31.55
C ARG A 132 18.65 -17.33 -31.08
N THR A 133 18.59 -17.97 -29.92
CA THR A 133 19.63 -18.92 -29.49
C THR A 133 19.56 -20.22 -30.28
N ARG A 134 18.35 -20.69 -30.58
CA ARG A 134 18.13 -21.89 -31.41
C ARG A 134 18.61 -21.71 -32.85
N ILE A 135 18.38 -20.55 -33.47
CA ILE A 135 18.95 -20.24 -34.79
C ILE A 135 20.48 -20.24 -34.75
N ALA A 136 21.10 -19.67 -33.70
CA ALA A 136 22.56 -19.67 -33.58
C ALA A 136 23.14 -21.07 -33.37
N GLN A 137 22.47 -21.91 -32.59
CA GLN A 137 22.87 -23.30 -32.34
C GLN A 137 22.66 -24.19 -33.57
N ASP A 138 21.46 -24.18 -34.18
CA ASP A 138 21.18 -24.97 -35.39
C ASP A 138 22.08 -24.55 -36.56
N LEU A 139 22.36 -23.24 -36.69
CA LEU A 139 23.28 -22.72 -37.69
C LEU A 139 24.72 -23.16 -37.41
N GLN A 140 25.17 -23.11 -36.15
CA GLN A 140 26.51 -23.57 -35.79
C GLN A 140 26.67 -25.07 -36.02
N ASP A 141 25.70 -25.89 -35.62
CA ASP A 141 25.78 -27.34 -35.76
C ASP A 141 25.76 -27.76 -37.24
N THR A 142 24.88 -27.14 -38.04
CA THR A 142 24.80 -27.42 -39.49
C THR A 142 26.03 -26.91 -40.24
N LEU A 143 26.53 -25.71 -39.92
CA LEU A 143 27.73 -25.17 -40.56
C LEU A 143 28.99 -25.95 -40.18
N LEU A 144 29.16 -26.30 -38.90
CA LEU A 144 30.29 -27.11 -38.45
C LEU A 144 30.26 -28.49 -39.09
N GLN A 145 29.10 -29.14 -39.14
CA GLN A 145 28.95 -30.45 -39.77
C GLN A 145 29.20 -30.40 -41.29
N GLY A 146 28.70 -29.38 -41.98
CA GLY A 146 28.96 -29.18 -43.40
C GLY A 146 30.44 -28.93 -43.71
N CYS A 147 31.10 -28.11 -42.88
CA CYS A 147 32.53 -27.84 -43.01
C CYS A 147 33.40 -29.07 -42.73
N ILE A 148 33.05 -29.88 -41.72
CA ILE A 148 33.77 -31.12 -41.41
C ILE A 148 33.61 -32.12 -42.56
N SER A 149 32.41 -32.26 -43.12
CA SER A 149 32.16 -33.13 -44.26
C SER A 149 32.93 -32.68 -45.51
N ALA A 150 32.93 -31.38 -45.80
CA ALA A 150 33.71 -30.80 -46.90
C ALA A 150 35.21 -31.00 -46.68
N SER A 151 35.71 -30.76 -45.46
CA SER A 151 37.11 -30.99 -45.11
C SER A 151 37.51 -32.47 -45.26
N MET A 152 36.61 -33.40 -44.93
CA MET A 152 36.87 -34.84 -45.05
C MET A 152 36.91 -35.29 -46.51
N GLN A 153 35.98 -34.83 -47.36
CA GLN A 153 36.02 -35.09 -48.81
C GLN A 153 37.25 -34.46 -49.47
N LEU A 154 37.66 -33.28 -48.99
CA LEU A 154 38.84 -32.60 -49.49
C LEU A 154 40.13 -33.30 -49.06
N HIS A 155 40.18 -33.89 -47.86
CA HIS A 155 41.31 -34.71 -47.41
C HIS A 155 41.47 -35.97 -48.27
N VAL A 156 40.36 -36.64 -48.59
CA VAL A 156 40.35 -37.79 -49.53
C VAL A 156 40.82 -37.38 -50.93
N ALA A 157 40.54 -36.15 -51.37
CA ALA A 157 41.06 -35.60 -52.63
C ALA A 157 42.54 -35.17 -52.57
N VAL A 158 43.12 -34.95 -51.38
CA VAL A 158 44.57 -34.69 -51.20
C VAL A 158 45.38 -35.99 -51.21
N GLU A 159 44.75 -37.14 -50.98
CA GLU A 159 45.37 -38.48 -50.96
C GLU A 159 45.70 -39.05 -52.35
N LEU A 160 45.55 -38.23 -53.40
CA LEU A 160 45.94 -38.56 -54.78
C LEU A 160 47.48 -38.60 -54.96
N PRO A 161 47.99 -39.38 -55.92
CA PRO A 161 49.43 -39.59 -56.15
C PRO A 161 50.19 -38.27 -56.30
N GLU A 162 51.44 -38.23 -55.80
CA GLU A 162 52.25 -37.00 -55.62
C GLU A 162 52.55 -36.17 -56.89
N ASP A 163 52.12 -36.60 -58.07
CA ASP A 163 52.44 -36.01 -59.37
C ASP A 163 51.39 -34.99 -59.88
N SER A 164 50.47 -34.54 -59.01
CA SER A 164 49.34 -33.68 -59.41
C SER A 164 49.52 -32.22 -58.99
N THR A 165 49.55 -31.31 -59.97
CA THR A 165 49.75 -29.85 -59.82
C THR A 165 48.68 -29.16 -58.94
N ALA A 166 47.58 -29.86 -58.66
CA ALA A 166 46.46 -29.37 -57.85
C ALA A 166 46.66 -29.52 -56.33
N LYS A 167 47.60 -30.35 -55.86
CA LYS A 167 47.87 -30.62 -54.42
C LYS A 167 48.13 -29.34 -53.59
N PRO A 168 48.98 -28.37 -54.04
CA PRO A 168 49.20 -27.13 -53.30
C PRO A 168 48.01 -26.16 -53.32
N LEU A 169 47.15 -26.20 -54.34
CA LEU A 169 45.91 -25.42 -54.38
C LEU A 169 44.89 -25.98 -53.39
N LEU A 170 44.76 -27.31 -53.36
CA LEU A 170 43.84 -28.02 -52.48
C LEU A 170 44.21 -27.83 -50.99
N SER A 171 45.50 -27.94 -50.65
CA SER A 171 45.97 -27.71 -49.28
C SER A 171 45.72 -26.28 -48.80
N ARG A 172 45.83 -25.30 -49.70
CA ARG A 172 45.54 -23.89 -49.39
C ARG A 172 44.06 -23.64 -49.15
N VAL A 173 43.18 -24.31 -49.90
CA VAL A 173 41.73 -24.26 -49.69
C VAL A 173 41.34 -24.89 -48.35
N VAL A 174 41.96 -26.02 -47.98
CA VAL A 174 41.76 -26.65 -46.65
C VAL A 174 42.16 -25.68 -45.53
N GLN A 175 43.34 -25.05 -45.62
CA GLN A 175 43.80 -24.10 -44.61
C GLN A 175 42.88 -22.88 -44.50
N LEU A 176 42.44 -22.31 -45.63
CA LEU A 176 41.52 -21.17 -45.66
C LEU A 176 40.17 -21.53 -45.03
N MET A 177 39.62 -22.71 -45.33
CA MET A 177 38.39 -23.17 -44.68
C MET A 177 38.57 -23.32 -43.16
N GLY A 178 39.67 -23.92 -42.71
CA GLY A 178 39.98 -24.04 -41.28
C GLY A 178 40.03 -22.68 -40.58
N GLN A 179 40.64 -21.69 -41.22
CA GLN A 179 40.76 -20.34 -40.67
C GLN A 179 39.40 -19.63 -40.56
N VAL A 180 38.55 -19.71 -41.59
CA VAL A 180 37.23 -19.08 -41.62
C VAL A 180 36.29 -19.69 -40.57
N ILE A 181 36.37 -21.01 -40.34
CA ILE A 181 35.59 -21.70 -39.31
C ILE A 181 35.96 -21.20 -37.92
N GLU A 182 37.27 -21.08 -37.63
CA GLU A 182 37.72 -20.67 -36.30
C GLU A 182 37.43 -19.18 -36.04
N GLU A 183 37.57 -18.32 -37.06
CA GLU A 183 37.15 -16.91 -36.99
C GLU A 183 35.65 -16.79 -36.71
N GLY A 184 34.80 -17.52 -37.45
CA GLY A 184 33.35 -17.53 -37.23
C GLY A 184 32.97 -18.01 -35.83
N ARG A 185 33.66 -19.05 -35.32
CA ARG A 185 33.44 -19.57 -33.96
C ARG A 185 33.85 -18.57 -32.89
N SER A 186 34.96 -17.86 -33.08
CA SER A 186 35.44 -16.83 -32.16
C SER A 186 34.51 -15.62 -32.08
N ALA A 187 33.98 -15.16 -33.22
CA ALA A 187 33.07 -14.02 -33.30
C ALA A 187 31.74 -14.30 -32.58
N VAL A 188 31.18 -15.51 -32.75
CA VAL A 188 29.94 -15.89 -32.06
C VAL A 188 30.16 -16.03 -30.55
N ARG A 189 31.26 -16.64 -30.11
CA ARG A 189 31.60 -16.71 -28.66
C ARG A 189 31.74 -15.31 -28.05
N ALA A 190 32.36 -14.37 -28.76
CA ALA A 190 32.48 -12.99 -28.31
C ALA A 190 31.11 -12.29 -28.21
N TYR A 191 30.21 -12.55 -29.16
CA TYR A 191 28.84 -12.01 -29.15
C TYR A 191 28.01 -12.57 -27.99
N LEU A 192 28.10 -13.87 -27.72
CA LEU A 192 27.40 -14.51 -26.59
C LEU A 192 27.93 -14.00 -25.24
N ARG A 193 29.25 -13.92 -25.05
CA ARG A 193 29.87 -13.39 -23.83
C ARG A 193 29.48 -11.93 -23.55
N LYS A 194 29.34 -11.09 -24.58
CA LYS A 194 28.93 -9.69 -24.43
C LYS A 194 27.45 -9.54 -24.03
N ARG A 195 26.61 -10.54 -24.33
CA ARG A 195 25.18 -10.53 -24.05
C ARG A 195 24.84 -11.01 -22.64
N ASP A 196 25.61 -11.98 -22.11
CA ASP A 196 25.43 -12.51 -20.75
C ASP A 196 25.94 -11.56 -19.65
N GLY A 197 26.66 -10.50 -20.00
CA GLY A 197 27.21 -9.50 -19.08
C GLY A 197 26.22 -8.49 -18.49
N THR A 198 24.93 -8.83 -18.37
CA THR A 198 23.94 -7.93 -17.75
C THR A 198 23.62 -8.40 -16.32
N TYR A 199 23.98 -7.56 -15.35
CA TYR A 199 23.73 -7.63 -13.89
C TYR A 199 24.68 -8.48 -13.03
N GLN A 200 25.97 -8.14 -13.01
CA GLN A 200 26.73 -8.24 -11.75
C GLN A 200 26.60 -6.89 -11.03
N LEU A 201 25.69 -6.82 -10.06
CA LEU A 201 25.60 -5.69 -9.12
C LEU A 201 26.98 -5.52 -8.49
N VAL A 202 27.64 -4.40 -8.80
CA VAL A 202 28.81 -3.93 -8.05
C VAL A 202 28.38 -3.83 -6.60
N GLY A 203 28.96 -4.70 -5.77
CA GLY A 203 28.71 -4.75 -4.35
C GLY A 203 28.90 -3.37 -3.74
N VAL A 204 27.91 -2.93 -2.98
CA VAL A 204 28.01 -1.76 -2.12
C VAL A 204 29.12 -2.04 -1.11
N GLU A 205 30.29 -1.49 -1.36
CA GLU A 205 31.40 -1.43 -0.41
C GLU A 205 30.95 -0.54 0.76
N ARG A 206 30.51 -1.17 1.86
CA ARG A 206 30.39 -0.48 3.14
C ARG A 206 31.81 -0.23 3.65
N SER A 207 32.29 0.99 3.47
CA SER A 207 33.42 1.51 4.24
C SER A 207 33.04 1.52 5.72
N ASN A 208 33.68 0.64 6.48
CA ASN A 208 33.67 0.68 7.94
C ASN A 208 34.80 1.65 8.36
N PRO A 209 34.52 2.79 9.02
CA PRO A 209 35.58 3.59 9.60
C PRO A 209 36.05 2.92 10.89
N LEU A 210 37.26 2.37 10.87
CA LEU A 210 38.06 2.16 12.06
C LEU A 210 38.83 3.45 12.34
N GLN A 211 38.40 4.19 13.37
CA GLN A 211 39.23 4.73 14.45
C GLN A 211 38.34 5.45 15.47
#